data_AF-A0A7H8L7U7-F1
#
_entry.id   AF-A0A7H8L7U7-F1
#
_cell.length_a   1.000
_cell.length_b   1.000
_cell.length_c   1.000
_cell.angle_alpha   90.00
_cell.angle_beta   90.00
_cell.angle_gamma   90.00
#
_symmetry.space_group_name_H-M   'P 1'
#
loop_
_entity.id
_entity.type
_entity.pdbx_description
1 polymer ?
#
loop_
_entity_poly.entity_id
_entity_poly.type
_entity_poly.pdbx_seq_one_letter_code
_entity_poly.pdbx_strand_id
1 'polypeptide(L)'
;MVRPYTITRGRTAPERDDLTLITLLTSVPAPVDAYGAPVRPARLQPEHRMIIDRCRTPAAVAEVAADLDLPVSVTKILLGDLVAQGLLTARAPISVARAAGGADRGLLAAVREGLRRL
;
A
#
# COMPACT_ATOMS: atom_id res chain seq x y z
N MET A 1 -24.01 -6.80 -12.09
CA MET A 1 -23.53 -7.18 -10.74
C MET A 1 -22.48 -8.28 -10.91
N VAL A 2 -21.20 -7.94 -10.84
CA VAL A 2 -20.10 -8.92 -10.93
C VAL A 2 -19.96 -9.58 -9.56
N ARG A 3 -19.84 -10.91 -9.48
CA ARG A 3 -19.71 -11.58 -8.18
C ARG A 3 -18.31 -11.31 -7.60
N PRO A 4 -18.18 -10.92 -6.32
CA PRO A 4 -16.88 -10.58 -5.71
C PRO A 4 -15.79 -11.66 -5.86
N TYR A 5 -16.19 -12.94 -5.94
CA TYR A 5 -15.29 -14.09 -6.05
C TYR A 5 -14.57 -14.22 -7.39
N THR A 6 -15.05 -13.55 -8.44
CA THR A 6 -14.40 -13.54 -9.76
C THR A 6 -13.19 -12.59 -9.77
N ILE A 7 -13.23 -11.54 -8.95
CA ILE A 7 -12.19 -10.50 -8.89
C ILE A 7 -10.90 -11.05 -8.27
N THR A 8 -11.04 -11.84 -7.20
CA THR A 8 -9.90 -12.44 -6.48
C THR A 8 -9.41 -13.77 -7.07
N ARG A 9 -9.95 -14.19 -8.23
CA ARG A 9 -9.70 -15.50 -8.87
C ARG A 9 -9.83 -16.70 -7.91
N GLY A 10 -10.80 -16.65 -6.99
CA GLY A 10 -11.06 -17.73 -6.02
C GLY A 10 -10.28 -17.64 -4.71
N ARG A 11 -9.45 -16.61 -4.50
CA ARG A 11 -8.80 -16.37 -3.20
C ARG A 11 -9.84 -15.87 -2.19
N THR A 12 -9.91 -16.52 -1.02
CA THR A 12 -10.88 -16.22 0.05
C THR A 12 -10.29 -15.45 1.23
N ALA A 13 -8.96 -15.31 1.28
CA ALA A 13 -8.26 -14.57 2.32
C ALA A 13 -7.08 -13.77 1.74
N PRO A 14 -6.76 -12.59 2.30
CA PRO A 14 -5.56 -11.84 1.94
C PRO A 14 -4.31 -12.60 2.40
N GLU A 15 -3.24 -12.56 1.60
CA GLU A 15 -1.91 -13.06 2.01
C GLU A 15 -1.31 -12.23 3.16
N ARG A 16 -1.78 -10.99 3.30
CA ARG A 16 -1.36 -10.04 4.32
C ARG A 16 -2.47 -9.79 5.32
N ASP A 17 -2.22 -10.17 6.57
CA ASP A 17 -3.11 -9.93 7.72
C ASP A 17 -2.92 -8.50 8.31
N ASP A 18 -1.75 -7.89 8.05
CA ASP A 18 -1.30 -6.64 8.69
C ASP A 18 -2.00 -5.37 8.17
N LEU A 19 -2.82 -5.50 7.13
CA LEU A 19 -3.62 -4.40 6.60
C LEU A 19 -4.87 -4.18 7.47
N THR A 20 -4.87 -3.09 8.24
CA THR A 20 -6.03 -2.62 9.00
C THR A 20 -6.83 -1.60 8.19
N LEU A 21 -8.06 -1.27 8.59
CA LEU A 21 -8.90 -0.28 7.90
C LEU A 21 -8.26 1.10 7.77
N ILE A 22 -7.42 1.45 8.75
CA ILE A 22 -6.75 2.74 8.84
C ILE A 22 -5.33 2.71 8.26
N THR A 23 -4.85 1.54 7.82
CA THR A 23 -3.54 1.44 7.15
C THR A 23 -3.53 2.33 5.92
N LEU A 24 -2.53 3.21 5.81
CA LEU A 24 -2.39 4.14 4.71
C LEU A 24 -1.58 3.49 3.59
N LEU A 25 -2.06 3.67 2.37
CA LEU A 25 -1.45 3.17 1.15
C LEU A 25 -0.99 4.32 0.28
N THR A 26 0.14 4.14 -0.41
CA THR A 26 0.66 5.14 -1.34
C THR A 26 1.31 4.44 -2.53
N SER A 27 1.02 4.92 -3.74
CA SER A 27 1.61 4.41 -4.98
C SER A 27 3.10 4.70 -5.02
N VAL A 28 3.89 3.72 -5.45
CA VAL A 28 5.32 3.89 -5.66
C VAL A 28 5.55 4.61 -6.99
N PRO A 29 6.21 5.78 -7.01
CA PRO A 29 6.59 6.43 -8.26
C PRO A 29 7.73 5.64 -8.91
N ALA A 30 7.58 5.29 -10.19
CA ALA A 30 8.56 4.53 -10.98
C ALA A 30 9.06 3.25 -10.24
N PRO A 31 8.17 2.27 -9.99
CA PRO A 31 8.54 1.05 -9.27
C PRO A 31 9.66 0.31 -9.99
N VAL A 32 10.61 -0.23 -9.23
CA VAL A 32 11.74 -1.04 -9.72
C VAL A 32 11.71 -2.41 -9.06
N ASP A 33 12.15 -3.43 -9.78
CA ASP A 33 12.21 -4.81 -9.28
C ASP A 33 13.47 -5.03 -8.42
N ALA A 34 13.65 -6.26 -7.93
CA ALA A 34 14.79 -6.63 -7.10
C ALA A 34 16.16 -6.45 -7.78
N TYR A 35 16.18 -6.32 -9.11
CA TYR A 35 17.38 -6.13 -9.92
C TYR A 35 17.55 -4.68 -10.40
N GLY A 36 16.68 -3.76 -9.94
CA GLY A 36 16.71 -2.35 -10.30
C GLY A 36 16.13 -2.04 -11.68
N ALA A 37 15.49 -3.01 -12.35
CA ALA A 37 14.81 -2.77 -13.61
C ALA A 37 13.42 -2.17 -13.36
N PRO A 38 12.91 -1.27 -14.22
CA PRO A 38 11.56 -0.75 -14.08
C PRO A 38 10.54 -1.88 -14.06
N VAL A 39 9.74 -1.96 -12.99
CA VAL A 39 8.58 -2.84 -12.95
C VAL A 39 7.62 -2.34 -14.01
N ARG A 40 7.48 -3.09 -15.09
CA ARG A 40 6.38 -2.91 -16.04
C ARG A 40 5.25 -3.76 -15.50
N PRO A 41 4.17 -3.15 -14.98
CA PRO A 41 3.04 -3.95 -14.53
C PRO A 41 2.55 -4.76 -15.74
N ALA A 42 2.62 -6.09 -15.65
CA ALA A 42 1.91 -6.95 -16.59
C ALA A 42 0.43 -6.51 -16.63
N ARG A 43 -0.30 -6.78 -17.74
CA ARG A 43 -1.69 -6.31 -17.96
C ARG A 43 -2.50 -6.25 -16.65
N LEU A 44 -2.49 -5.07 -16.01
CA LEU A 44 -3.16 -4.88 -14.73
C LEU A 44 -4.65 -5.03 -14.95
N GLN A 45 -5.30 -5.67 -13.98
CA GLN A 45 -6.75 -5.66 -13.91
C GLN A 45 -7.24 -4.21 -13.74
N PRO A 46 -8.44 -3.88 -14.22
CA PRO A 46 -9.02 -2.54 -14.07
C PRO A 46 -8.98 -2.03 -12.63
N GLU A 47 -9.32 -2.90 -11.67
CA GLU A 47 -9.37 -2.61 -10.23
C GLU A 47 -7.98 -2.22 -9.71
N HIS A 48 -6.93 -2.92 -10.13
CA HIS A 48 -5.55 -2.58 -9.76
C HIS A 48 -5.14 -1.20 -10.29
N ARG A 49 -5.55 -0.83 -11.51
CA ARG A 49 -5.26 0.52 -12.04
C ARG A 49 -5.99 1.60 -11.24
N MET A 50 -7.26 1.36 -10.92
CA MET A 50 -8.05 2.30 -10.11
C MET A 50 -7.44 2.50 -8.73
N ILE A 51 -6.99 1.42 -8.09
CA ILE A 51 -6.27 1.49 -6.80
C ILE A 51 -5.01 2.34 -6.91
N ILE A 52 -4.14 2.07 -7.91
CA ILE A 52 -2.88 2.80 -8.07
C ILE A 52 -3.16 4.29 -8.30
N ASP A 53 -4.16 4.61 -9.12
CA ASP A 53 -4.55 5.99 -9.39
C ASP A 53 -5.06 6.69 -8.13
N ARG A 54 -5.90 6.00 -7.36
CA ARG A 54 -6.46 6.53 -6.11
C ARG A 54 -5.38 6.78 -5.05
N CYS A 55 -4.37 5.91 -5.00
CA CYS A 55 -3.28 5.94 -4.03
C CYS A 55 -2.10 6.84 -4.45
N ARG A 56 -2.22 7.67 -5.49
CA ARG A 56 -1.22 8.71 -5.81
C ARG A 56 -0.97 9.66 -4.64
N THR A 57 -2.01 9.89 -3.85
CA THR A 57 -1.94 10.49 -2.51
C THR A 57 -2.24 9.43 -1.45
N PRO A 58 -1.73 9.55 -0.22
CA PRO A 58 -2.05 8.61 0.85
C PRO A 58 -3.55 8.41 1.03
N ALA A 59 -4.01 7.16 1.00
CA ALA A 59 -5.41 6.77 1.22
C ALA A 59 -5.48 5.55 2.15
N ALA A 60 -6.46 5.53 3.06
CA ALA A 60 -6.70 4.41 3.96
C ALA A 60 -7.36 3.23 3.22
N VAL A 61 -7.17 2.02 3.72
CA VAL A 61 -7.84 0.81 3.19
C VAL A 61 -9.36 0.98 3.11
N ALA A 62 -9.96 1.61 4.12
CA ALA A 62 -11.40 1.88 4.14
C ALA A 62 -11.86 2.83 3.02
N GLU A 63 -11.08 3.87 2.74
CA GLU A 63 -11.36 4.83 1.66
C GLU A 63 -11.28 4.14 0.30
N VAL A 64 -10.21 3.35 0.07
CA VAL A 64 -10.05 2.59 -1.17
C VAL A 64 -11.20 1.59 -1.37
N ALA A 65 -11.64 0.92 -0.31
CA ALA A 65 -12.76 -0.02 -0.40
C ALA A 65 -14.08 0.68 -0.76
N ALA A 66 -14.33 1.85 -0.16
CA ALA A 66 -15.50 2.67 -0.46
C ALA A 66 -15.49 3.20 -1.91
N ASP A 67 -14.34 3.68 -2.38
CA ASP A 67 -14.20 4.24 -3.73
C ASP A 67 -14.37 3.18 -4.83
N LEU A 68 -13.99 1.94 -4.55
CA LEU A 68 -14.15 0.82 -5.49
C LEU A 68 -15.52 0.13 -5.38
N ASP A 69 -16.32 0.46 -4.37
CA ASP A 69 -17.55 -0.24 -4.01
C ASP A 69 -17.34 -1.77 -3.83
N LEU A 70 -16.24 -2.14 -3.16
CA LEU A 70 -15.85 -3.52 -2.91
C LEU A 70 -15.83 -3.86 -1.41
N PRO A 71 -16.17 -5.10 -1.02
CA PRO A 71 -15.99 -5.55 0.36
C PRO A 71 -14.54 -5.39 0.81
N VAL A 72 -14.33 -4.91 2.04
CA VAL A 72 -12.99 -4.68 2.62
C VAL A 72 -12.08 -5.89 2.49
N SER A 73 -12.60 -7.11 2.67
CA SER A 73 -11.83 -8.36 2.54
C SER A 73 -11.27 -8.55 1.12
N VAL A 74 -12.06 -8.24 0.10
CA VAL A 74 -11.65 -8.29 -1.31
C VAL A 74 -10.63 -7.19 -1.60
N THR A 75 -10.90 -5.98 -1.13
CA THR A 75 -9.97 -4.85 -1.30
C THR A 75 -8.61 -5.18 -0.69
N LYS A 76 -8.55 -5.72 0.54
CA LYS A 76 -7.28 -6.14 1.17
C LYS A 76 -6.50 -7.17 0.34
N ILE A 77 -7.17 -8.08 -0.36
CA ILE A 77 -6.51 -9.03 -1.27
C ILE A 77 -5.81 -8.28 -2.42
N LEU A 78 -6.55 -7.40 -3.11
CA LEU A 78 -6.00 -6.61 -4.23
C LEU A 78 -4.86 -5.68 -3.79
N LEU A 79 -5.01 -5.05 -2.62
CA LEU A 79 -3.97 -4.20 -2.03
C LEU A 79 -2.73 -5.01 -1.67
N GLY A 80 -2.91 -6.21 -1.09
CA GLY A 80 -1.83 -7.14 -0.78
C GLY A 80 -1.03 -7.54 -2.01
N ASP A 81 -1.71 -7.87 -3.11
CA ASP A 81 -1.08 -8.20 -4.39
C ASP A 81 -0.22 -7.04 -4.92
N LEU A 82 -0.74 -5.81 -4.88
CA LEU A 82 -0.02 -4.63 -5.33
C LEU A 82 1.17 -4.27 -4.44
N VAL A 83 1.05 -4.47 -3.13
CA VAL A 83 2.17 -4.27 -2.20
C VAL A 83 3.24 -5.35 -2.42
N ALA A 84 2.86 -6.61 -2.62
CA ALA A 84 3.79 -7.70 -2.94
C ALA A 84 4.54 -7.46 -4.26
N GLN A 85 3.88 -6.82 -5.23
CA GLN A 85 4.50 -6.41 -6.50
C GLN A 85 5.34 -5.13 -6.40
N GLY A 86 5.44 -4.49 -5.23
CA GLY A 86 6.17 -3.24 -5.04
C GLY A 86 5.51 -2.02 -5.71
N LEU A 87 4.24 -2.12 -6.09
CA LEU A 87 3.48 -1.03 -6.74
C LEU A 87 2.84 -0.10 -5.72
N LEU A 88 2.59 -0.58 -4.50
CA LEU A 88 2.12 0.19 -3.36
C LEU A 88 3.03 0.01 -2.16
N THR A 89 3.08 1.02 -1.30
CA THR A 89 3.62 0.95 0.05
C THR A 89 2.49 1.02 1.05
N ALA A 90 2.58 0.21 2.12
CA ALA A 90 1.66 0.23 3.25
C ALA A 90 2.37 0.77 4.48
N ARG A 91 1.73 1.69 5.19
CA ARG A 91 2.25 2.28 6.43
C ARG A 91 1.14 2.41 7.47
N ALA A 92 1.52 2.26 8.74
CA ALA A 92 0.63 2.59 9.84
C ALA A 92 0.27 4.09 9.79
N PRO A 93 -0.96 4.47 10.23
CA PRO A 93 -1.29 5.86 10.44
C PRO A 93 -0.28 6.55 11.35
N ILE A 94 -0.02 7.83 11.11
CA ILE A 94 0.97 8.60 11.88
C ILE A 94 0.65 8.61 13.38
N SER A 95 -0.64 8.67 13.75
CA SER A 95 -1.09 8.61 15.15
C SER A 95 -0.69 7.28 15.82
N VAL A 96 -0.92 6.16 15.14
CA VAL A 96 -0.54 4.81 15.60
C VAL A 96 0.97 4.67 15.66
N ALA A 97 1.68 5.11 14.62
CA ALA A 97 3.14 5.08 14.59
C ALA A 97 3.76 5.88 15.74
N ARG A 98 3.16 7.02 16.12
CA ARG A 98 3.61 7.82 17.27
C ARG A 98 3.34 7.13 18.60
N ALA A 99 2.15 6.55 18.78
CA ALA A 99 1.81 5.81 19.99
C ALA A 99 2.71 4.60 20.23
N ALA A 100 3.19 3.96 19.16
CA ALA A 100 4.12 2.83 19.19
C ALA A 100 5.60 3.24 19.39
N GLY A 101 5.89 4.47 19.82
CA GLY A 101 7.26 4.95 20.02
C GLY A 101 7.95 5.39 18.73
N GLY A 102 7.19 5.98 17.79
CA GLY A 102 7.65 6.35 16.45
C GLY A 102 8.98 7.12 16.41
N ALA A 103 9.62 7.11 15.22
CA ALA A 103 11.01 7.54 15.01
C ALA A 103 11.43 8.74 15.89
N ASP A 104 12.36 8.48 16.80
CA ASP A 104 12.88 9.46 17.75
C ASP A 104 13.43 10.68 16.98
N ARG A 105 12.82 11.85 17.23
CA ARG A 105 13.24 13.10 16.57
C ARG A 105 14.67 13.47 16.94
N GLY A 106 15.16 13.10 18.12
CA GLY A 106 16.55 13.29 18.54
C GLY A 106 17.49 12.49 17.66
N LEU A 107 17.19 11.20 17.46
CA LEU A 107 17.94 10.33 16.54
C LEU A 107 17.89 10.86 15.10
N LEU A 108 16.72 11.23 14.58
CA LEU A 108 16.58 11.78 13.22
C LEU A 108 17.36 13.09 13.04
N ALA A 109 17.39 13.95 14.06
CA ALA A 109 18.18 15.17 14.05
C ALA A 109 19.68 14.87 14.06
N ALA A 110 20.11 13.90 14.87
CA ALA A 110 21.51 13.45 14.94
C ALA A 110 21.98 12.82 13.61
N VAL A 111 21.16 11.97 12.99
CA VAL A 111 21.46 11.38 11.66
C VAL A 111 21.56 12.47 10.59
N ARG A 112 20.61 13.41 10.56
CA ARG A 112 20.65 14.54 9.61
C ARG A 112 21.91 15.39 9.78
N GLU A 113 22.31 15.62 11.03
CA GLU A 113 23.51 16.37 11.34
C GLU A 113 24.77 15.62 10.93
N GLY A 114 24.83 14.31 11.17
CA GLY A 114 25.93 13.45 10.70
C GLY A 114 26.06 13.45 9.17
N LEU A 115 24.95 13.36 8.44
CA LEU A 115 24.94 13.38 6.96
C LEU A 115 25.36 14.74 6.36
N ARG A 116 25.24 15.85 7.10
CA ARG A 116 25.69 17.18 6.63
C ARG A 116 27.18 17.44 6.79
N ARG A 117 27.88 16.61 7.58
CA ARG A 117 29.32 16.75 7.84
C ARG A 117 30.18 15.83 6.96
N LEU A 118 29.55 15.14 6.01
CA LEU A 118 30.19 14.34 4.96
C LEU A 118 30.16 15.13 3.64
#